data_AF-A0A163X984-F1
#
_entry.id   AF-A0A163X984-F1
#
_cell.length_a   1.000
_cell.length_b   1.000
_cell.length_c   1.000
_cell.angle_alpha   90.00
_cell.angle_beta   90.00
_cell.angle_gamma   90.00
#
_symmetry.space_group_name_H-M   'P 1'
#
loop_
_entity.id
_entity.type
_entity.pdbx_description
1 polymer ?
#
loop_
_entity_poly.entity_id
_entity_poly.type
_entity_poly.pdbx_seq_one_letter_code
_entity_poly.pdbx_strand_id
1 'polypeptide(L)'
;MTVKQSINSRFIEAVEHLVKTKRVKSKSQLTRELQINPNTLSEVKSGRSSAQIEVIMKLCDLYNIPLLYILKGETTIEDSMNYLTEFESSVIIGCSIATFKKFYSDKLKKFSTKNNQKQVLFDKEEVLTLKKELNNA
;
A
#
# COMPACT_ATOMS: atom_id res chain seq x y z
N MET A 1 11.87 23.95 5.76
CA MET A 1 11.01 23.07 4.94
C MET A 1 9.56 23.39 5.28
N THR A 2 8.72 23.68 4.29
CA THR A 2 7.29 24.00 4.51
C THR A 2 6.45 22.72 4.60
N VAL A 3 5.25 22.79 5.20
CA VAL A 3 4.30 21.66 5.26
C VAL A 3 4.04 21.08 3.87
N LYS A 4 3.84 21.95 2.87
CA LYS A 4 3.62 21.56 1.47
C LYS A 4 4.83 20.80 0.90
N GLN A 5 6.05 21.24 1.19
CA GLN A 5 7.27 20.54 0.78
C GLN A 5 7.40 19.16 1.43
N SER A 6 7.08 19.04 2.72
CA SER A 6 7.13 17.76 3.46
C SER A 6 6.08 16.74 2.96
N ILE A 7 4.87 17.20 2.63
CA ILE A 7 3.85 16.34 2.02
C ILE A 7 4.33 15.83 0.66
N ASN A 8 4.90 16.73 -0.14
CA ASN A 8 5.38 16.38 -1.48
C ASN A 8 6.54 15.39 -1.43
N SER A 9 7.48 15.55 -0.48
CA SER A 9 8.60 14.62 -0.32
C SER A 9 8.12 13.22 0.05
N ARG A 10 7.17 13.11 0.99
CA ARG A 10 6.61 11.80 1.39
C ARG A 10 5.77 11.15 0.29
N PHE A 11 5.05 11.94 -0.51
CA PHE A 11 4.40 11.44 -1.72
C PHE A 11 5.41 10.83 -2.71
N ILE A 12 6.53 11.52 -2.96
CA ILE A 12 7.58 11.02 -3.84
C ILE A 12 8.24 9.76 -3.25
N GLU A 13 8.51 9.75 -1.96
CA GLU A 13 9.06 8.59 -1.24
C GLU A 13 8.17 7.35 -1.39
N ALA A 14 6.86 7.51 -1.20
CA ALA A 14 5.86 6.48 -1.42
C ALA A 14 5.89 5.95 -2.87
N VAL A 15 5.91 6.84 -3.86
CA VAL A 15 6.01 6.47 -5.27
C VAL A 15 7.27 5.64 -5.56
N GLU A 16 8.42 6.07 -5.03
CA GLU A 16 9.70 5.38 -5.25
C GLU A 16 9.74 4.03 -4.54
N HIS A 17 9.17 3.95 -3.33
CA HIS A 17 9.03 2.71 -2.58
C HIS A 17 8.20 1.66 -3.35
N LEU A 18 7.06 2.06 -3.94
CA LEU A 18 6.21 1.16 -4.73
C LEU A 18 6.92 0.56 -5.95
N VAL A 19 7.74 1.36 -6.63
CA VAL A 19 8.55 0.90 -7.77
C VAL A 19 9.67 -0.01 -7.29
N LYS A 20 10.38 0.37 -6.22
CA LYS A 20 11.49 -0.41 -5.65
C LYS A 20 11.03 -1.79 -5.17
N THR A 21 9.86 -1.86 -4.53
CA THR A 21 9.26 -3.12 -4.03
C THR A 21 8.51 -3.92 -5.10
N LYS A 22 8.50 -3.45 -6.36
CA LYS A 22 7.79 -4.08 -7.49
C LYS A 22 6.28 -4.24 -7.29
N ARG A 23 5.67 -3.47 -6.38
CA ARG A 23 4.19 -3.37 -6.28
C ARG A 23 3.59 -2.67 -7.50
N VAL A 24 4.38 -1.84 -8.18
CA VAL A 24 4.06 -1.28 -9.49
C VAL A 24 5.19 -1.59 -10.46
N LYS A 25 4.87 -1.99 -11.70
CA LYS A 25 5.90 -2.40 -12.67
C LYS A 25 6.74 -1.23 -13.16
N SER A 26 6.16 -0.04 -13.25
CA SER A 26 6.87 1.17 -13.71
C SER A 26 6.17 2.46 -13.29
N LYS A 27 6.90 3.58 -13.33
CA LYS A 27 6.31 4.92 -13.11
C LYS A 27 5.22 5.26 -14.12
N SER A 28 5.31 4.76 -15.34
CA SER A 28 4.28 4.94 -16.38
C SER A 28 2.98 4.20 -16.04
N GLN A 29 3.07 2.98 -15.50
CA GLN A 29 1.90 2.28 -14.98
C GLN A 29 1.26 3.07 -13.83
N LEU A 30 2.07 3.57 -12.90
CA LEU A 30 1.59 4.36 -11.77
C LEU A 30 0.83 5.62 -12.20
N THR A 31 1.38 6.40 -13.14
CA THR A 31 0.74 7.62 -13.62
C THR A 31 -0.60 7.35 -14.30
N ARG A 32 -0.71 6.22 -15.01
CA ARG A 32 -1.97 5.79 -15.62
C ARG A 32 -3.01 5.38 -14.56
N GLU A 33 -2.61 4.63 -13.54
CA GLU A 33 -3.51 4.21 -12.45
C GLU A 33 -3.96 5.41 -11.59
N LEU A 34 -3.07 6.37 -11.35
CA LEU A 34 -3.40 7.63 -10.68
C LEU A 34 -4.16 8.63 -11.56
N GLN A 35 -4.29 8.35 -12.86
CA GLN A 35 -4.90 9.22 -13.86
C GLN A 35 -4.26 10.62 -13.92
N ILE A 36 -2.93 10.66 -13.87
CA ILE A 36 -2.14 11.88 -14.02
C ILE A 36 -1.27 11.83 -15.27
N ASN A 37 -0.96 12.99 -15.83
CA ASN A 37 0.02 13.07 -16.92
C ASN A 37 1.42 12.68 -16.38
N PRO A 38 2.22 11.89 -17.13
CA PRO A 38 3.60 11.57 -16.75
C PRO A 38 4.47 12.80 -16.44
N ASN A 39 4.22 13.93 -17.10
CA ASN A 39 4.91 15.19 -16.84
C ASN A 39 4.58 15.73 -15.44
N THR A 40 3.33 15.58 -14.98
CA THR A 40 2.91 16.00 -13.63
C THR A 40 3.74 15.29 -12.56
N LEU A 41 3.94 13.97 -12.67
CA LEU A 41 4.77 13.24 -11.71
C LEU A 41 6.24 13.72 -11.74
N SER A 42 6.75 14.05 -12.92
CA SER A 42 8.12 14.56 -13.09
C SER A 42 8.29 15.96 -12.49
N GLU A 43 7.29 16.84 -12.66
CA GLU A 43 7.27 18.17 -12.06
C GLU A 43 7.19 18.12 -10.54
N VAL A 44 6.31 17.25 -10.01
CA VAL A 44 6.20 16.97 -8.57
C VAL A 44 7.54 16.51 -8.02
N LYS A 45 8.18 15.53 -8.69
CA LYS A 45 9.49 15.01 -8.29
C LYS A 45 10.58 16.10 -8.30
N SER A 46 10.55 17.01 -9.27
CA SER A 46 11.50 18.14 -9.35
C SER A 46 11.19 19.28 -8.37
N GLY A 47 10.09 19.19 -7.60
CA GLY A 47 9.64 20.26 -6.71
C GLY A 47 9.06 21.48 -7.44
N ARG A 48 8.84 21.40 -8.76
CA ARG A 48 8.23 22.46 -9.58
C ARG A 48 6.73 22.57 -9.35
N SER A 49 6.10 21.48 -8.91
CA SER A 49 4.68 21.43 -8.53
C SER A 49 4.49 20.56 -7.29
N SER A 50 3.28 20.59 -6.73
CA SER A 50 2.89 19.71 -5.63
C SER A 50 1.84 18.72 -6.08
N ALA A 51 1.89 17.52 -5.51
CA ALA A 51 0.85 16.53 -5.72
C ALA A 51 -0.50 17.08 -5.25
N GLN A 52 -1.51 16.97 -6.12
CA GLN A 52 -2.89 17.32 -5.79
C GLN A 52 -3.44 16.35 -4.74
N ILE A 53 -4.35 16.83 -3.89
CA ILE A 53 -4.91 16.02 -2.80
C ILE A 53 -5.66 14.80 -3.35
N GLU A 54 -6.37 14.93 -4.47
CA GLU A 54 -7.06 13.80 -5.10
C GLU A 54 -6.08 12.71 -5.56
N VAL A 55 -4.89 13.10 -6.04
CA VAL A 55 -3.85 12.17 -6.48
C VAL A 55 -3.23 11.45 -5.28
N ILE A 56 -3.01 12.18 -4.17
CA ILE A 56 -2.53 11.61 -2.91
C ILE A 56 -3.54 10.58 -2.39
N MET A 57 -4.82 10.93 -2.34
CA MET A 57 -5.88 10.02 -1.88
C MET A 57 -5.97 8.78 -2.77
N LYS A 58 -5.92 8.92 -4.09
CA LYS A 58 -5.88 7.76 -5.01
C LYS A 58 -4.67 6.86 -4.77
N LEU A 59 -3.49 7.43 -4.53
CA LEU A 59 -2.29 6.65 -4.21
C LEU A 59 -2.49 5.85 -2.92
N CYS A 60 -2.98 6.52 -1.87
CA CYS A 60 -3.29 5.91 -0.59
C CYS A 60 -4.27 4.75 -0.74
N ASP A 61 -5.37 4.98 -1.46
CA ASP A 61 -6.42 4.00 -1.67
C ASP A 61 -5.96 2.82 -2.52
N LEU A 62 -5.25 3.05 -3.62
CA LEU A 62 -4.81 1.99 -4.53
C LEU A 62 -3.75 1.09 -3.90
N TYR A 63 -2.80 1.68 -3.16
CA TYR A 63 -1.62 0.97 -2.68
C TYR A 63 -1.57 0.75 -1.17
N ASN A 64 -2.65 1.07 -0.47
CA ASN A 64 -2.79 0.94 0.98
C ASN A 64 -1.71 1.72 1.74
N ILE A 65 -1.50 2.98 1.35
CA ILE A 65 -0.57 3.89 2.03
C ILE A 65 -1.41 4.79 2.95
N PRO A 66 -1.10 4.91 4.26
CA PRO A 66 -1.88 5.71 5.18
C PRO A 66 -1.78 7.16 4.78
N LEU A 67 -2.94 7.79 4.73
CA LEU A 67 -3.01 9.21 4.47
C LEU A 67 -2.24 10.00 5.54
N LEU A 68 -2.26 9.55 6.81
CA LEU A 68 -1.53 10.18 7.91
C LEU A 68 -0.01 10.15 7.72
N TYR A 69 0.54 9.10 7.12
CA TYR A 69 1.95 9.08 6.73
C TYR A 69 2.25 10.22 5.75
N ILE A 70 1.50 10.35 4.66
CA ILE A 70 1.74 11.39 3.66
C ILE A 70 1.56 12.80 4.26
N LEU A 71 0.47 13.01 5.01
CA LEU A 71 0.12 14.34 5.51
C LEU A 71 1.00 14.79 6.68
N LYS A 72 1.31 13.90 7.62
CA LYS A 72 1.96 14.26 8.88
C LYS A 72 3.34 13.62 9.09
N GLY A 73 3.66 12.56 8.34
CA GLY A 73 4.85 11.75 8.61
C GLY A 73 4.72 10.93 9.90
N GLU A 74 3.49 10.71 10.36
CA GLU A 74 3.20 9.77 11.44
C GLU A 74 3.29 8.35 10.83
N THR A 75 4.05 7.45 11.46
CA THR A 75 4.42 6.10 10.98
C THR A 75 5.44 6.07 9.83
N THR A 76 5.93 4.88 9.46
CA THR A 76 6.73 4.65 8.25
C THR A 76 5.87 4.13 7.09
N ILE A 77 6.38 4.18 5.84
CA ILE A 77 5.73 3.48 4.71
C ILE A 77 5.67 1.98 5.00
N GLU A 78 6.73 1.45 5.60
CA GLU A 78 6.89 0.05 5.94
C GLU A 78 5.82 -0.43 6.93
N ASP A 79 5.53 0.36 7.97
CA ASP A 79 4.49 0.04 8.98
C ASP A 79 3.10 -0.14 8.38
N SER A 80 2.88 0.47 7.22
CA SER A 80 1.58 0.53 6.59
C SER A 80 1.36 -0.42 5.43
N MET A 81 2.45 -0.95 4.88
CA MET A 81 2.45 -2.05 3.93
C MET A 81 2.34 -3.42 4.61
N ASN A 82 2.16 -3.45 5.93
CA ASN A 82 1.98 -4.64 6.75
C ASN A 82 0.61 -5.29 6.60
N TYR A 83 -0.21 -4.88 5.65
CA TYR A 83 -1.50 -5.51 5.42
C TYR A 83 -1.55 -6.18 4.04
N LEU A 84 -2.11 -7.38 4.02
CA LEU A 84 -2.27 -8.26 2.88
C LEU A 84 -3.75 -8.46 2.56
N THR A 85 -4.08 -8.56 1.28
CA THR A 85 -5.40 -9.03 0.84
C THR A 85 -5.57 -10.53 1.10
N GLU A 86 -6.81 -11.04 1.06
CA GLU A 86 -7.09 -12.49 1.14
C GLU A 86 -6.28 -13.30 0.12
N PHE A 87 -6.13 -12.76 -1.09
CA PHE A 87 -5.37 -13.40 -2.15
C PHE A 87 -3.88 -13.48 -1.79
N GLU A 88 -3.26 -12.36 -1.43
CA GLU A 88 -1.85 -12.30 -1.06
C GLU A 88 -1.54 -13.20 0.15
N SER A 89 -2.41 -13.20 1.15
CA SER A 89 -2.28 -14.08 2.31
C SER A 89 -2.40 -15.56 1.94
N SER A 90 -3.34 -15.93 1.06
CA SER A 90 -3.49 -17.32 0.59
C SER A 90 -2.26 -17.82 -0.16
N VAL A 91 -1.65 -16.96 -0.98
CA VAL A 91 -0.42 -17.25 -1.72
C VAL A 91 0.76 -17.44 -0.77
N ILE A 92 0.90 -16.59 0.26
CA ILE A 92 1.98 -16.72 1.24
C ILE A 92 1.88 -18.03 2.01
N ILE A 93 0.69 -18.37 2.50
CA ILE A 93 0.44 -19.64 3.22
C ILE A 93 0.61 -20.84 2.28
N GLY A 94 0.39 -20.69 0.98
CA GLY A 94 0.47 -21.78 0.01
C GLY A 94 -0.82 -22.60 -0.05
N CYS A 95 -1.97 -21.93 0.10
CA CYS A 95 -3.29 -22.58 0.05
C CYS A 95 -4.23 -21.89 -0.94
N SER A 96 -5.35 -22.55 -1.26
CA SER A 96 -6.39 -21.93 -2.09
C SER A 96 -7.07 -20.77 -1.34
N ILE A 97 -7.59 -19.79 -2.08
CA ILE A 97 -8.30 -18.67 -1.46
C ILE A 97 -9.55 -19.11 -0.69
N ALA A 98 -10.21 -20.18 -1.12
CA ALA A 98 -11.36 -20.76 -0.44
C ALA A 98 -10.95 -21.40 0.91
N THR A 99 -9.83 -22.12 0.91
CA THR A 99 -9.21 -22.68 2.12
C THR A 99 -8.84 -21.55 3.09
N PHE A 100 -8.21 -20.49 2.58
CA PHE A 100 -7.83 -19.34 3.39
C PHE A 100 -9.03 -18.69 4.08
N LYS A 101 -10.10 -18.43 3.31
CA LYS A 101 -11.35 -17.89 3.84
C LYS A 101 -11.93 -18.75 4.95
N LYS A 102 -12.02 -20.05 4.71
CA LYS A 102 -12.66 -20.99 5.64
C LYS A 102 -11.90 -21.15 6.96
N PHE A 103 -10.58 -21.11 6.94
CA PHE A 103 -9.78 -21.55 8.10
C PHE A 103 -8.95 -20.46 8.76
N TYR A 104 -8.58 -19.40 8.03
CA TYR A 104 -7.61 -18.40 8.49
C TYR A 104 -8.18 -16.99 8.55
N SER A 105 -9.22 -16.69 7.78
CA SER A 105 -9.73 -15.31 7.68
C SER A 105 -10.33 -14.74 8.98
N ASP A 106 -10.84 -15.59 9.87
CA ASP A 106 -11.38 -15.18 11.17
C ASP A 106 -10.33 -15.23 12.30
N LYS A 107 -9.21 -15.91 12.06
CA LYS A 107 -8.13 -16.10 13.06
C LYS A 107 -7.08 -14.99 13.02
N LEU A 108 -6.99 -14.27 11.91
CA LEU A 108 -6.04 -13.18 11.68
C LEU A 108 -6.74 -11.84 11.96
N LYS A 109 -6.05 -10.90 12.63
CA LYS A 109 -6.64 -9.58 12.93
C LYS A 109 -6.92 -8.80 11.64
N LYS A 110 -8.05 -8.06 11.62
CA LYS A 110 -8.50 -7.23 10.48
C LYS A 110 -8.52 -5.75 10.81
N PHE A 111 -7.96 -4.91 9.92
CA PHE A 111 -8.29 -3.48 9.85
C PHE A 111 -8.28 -2.94 8.40
N SER A 112 -9.22 -2.00 8.18
CA SER A 112 -9.45 -1.09 7.04
C SER A 112 -10.20 -1.60 5.81
N THR A 113 -11.07 -0.71 5.29
CA THR A 113 -11.84 -0.78 4.05
C THR A 113 -11.11 -0.07 2.90
N LYS A 114 -11.15 -0.63 1.68
CA LYS A 114 -10.50 -0.06 0.48
C LYS A 114 -11.56 0.40 -0.54
N ASN A 115 -11.48 1.63 -1.06
CA ASN A 115 -12.33 2.12 -2.16
C ASN A 115 -13.87 2.11 -1.92
N ASN A 116 -14.37 2.43 -0.72
CA ASN A 116 -15.80 2.25 -0.37
C ASN A 116 -16.34 0.81 -0.58
N GLN A 117 -15.46 -0.15 -0.89
CA GLN A 117 -15.74 -1.57 -0.90
C GLN A 117 -15.12 -2.16 0.37
N LYS A 118 -15.91 -2.93 1.13
CA LYS A 118 -15.40 -3.61 2.33
C LYS A 118 -14.44 -4.73 1.93
N GLN A 119 -13.19 -4.37 1.63
CA GLN A 119 -12.12 -5.35 1.52
C GLN A 119 -11.57 -5.62 2.91
N VAL A 120 -11.33 -6.89 3.17
CA VAL A 120 -10.73 -7.39 4.40
C VAL A 120 -9.23 -7.48 4.17
N LEU A 121 -8.44 -6.86 5.05
CA LEU A 121 -6.99 -6.94 5.04
C LEU A 121 -6.46 -7.64 6.30
N PHE A 122 -5.30 -8.27 6.19
CA PHE A 122 -4.66 -9.09 7.22
C PHE A 122 -3.25 -8.63 7.53
N ASP A 123 -2.85 -8.64 8.79
CA ASP A 123 -1.48 -8.34 9.17
C ASP A 123 -0.48 -9.35 8.57
N LYS A 124 0.56 -8.82 7.93
CA LYS A 124 1.57 -9.57 7.19
C LYS A 124 2.46 -10.40 8.10
N GLU A 125 2.82 -9.89 9.27
CA GLU A 125 3.65 -10.61 10.24
C GLU A 125 2.86 -11.76 10.88
N GLU A 126 1.57 -11.56 11.16
CA GLU A 126 0.69 -12.65 11.59
C GLU A 126 0.60 -13.75 10.52
N VAL A 127 0.43 -13.39 9.23
CA VAL A 127 0.38 -14.35 8.13
C VAL A 127 1.72 -15.10 7.96
N LEU A 128 2.86 -14.42 8.09
CA LEU A 128 4.18 -15.04 8.02
C LEU A 128 4.45 -15.98 9.20
N THR A 129 3.98 -15.63 10.39
CA THR A 129 4.08 -16.47 11.59
C THR A 129 3.30 -17.75 11.40
N LEU A 130 2.04 -17.65 10.94
CA LEU A 130 1.19 -18.81 10.66
C LEU A 130 1.81 -19.76 9.63
N LYS A 131 2.45 -19.22 8.57
CA LYS A 131 3.18 -20.05 7.60
C LYS A 131 4.31 -20.86 8.27
N LYS A 132 5.07 -20.24 9.17
CA LYS A 132 6.17 -20.93 9.87
C LYS A 132 5.62 -22.04 10.75
N GLU A 133 4.53 -21.80 11.46
CA GLU A 133 3.86 -22.82 12.29
C GLU A 133 3.42 -24.02 11.45
N LEU A 134 2.80 -23.80 10.29
CA LEU A 134 2.36 -24.86 9.38
C LEU A 134 3.51 -25.68 8.77
N ASN A 135 4.68 -25.07 8.56
CA ASN A 135 5.85 -25.76 7.99
C ASN A 135 6.66 -26.53 9.05
N ASN A 136 6.46 -26.23 10.34
CA ASN A 136 7.14 -26.88 11.45
C ASN A 136 6.27 -27.96 12.14
N ALA A 137 5.05 -28.20 11.62
CA ALA A 137 4.11 -29.22 12.06
C ALA A 137 4.12 -30.42 11.10
#